data_AF-A0A178V2S9-F1
#
_entry.id   AF-A0A178V2S9-F1
#
_cell.length_a   1.000
_cell.length_b   1.000
_cell.length_c   1.000
_cell.angle_alpha   90.00
_cell.angle_beta   90.00
_cell.angle_gamma   90.00
#
_symmetry.space_group_name_H-M   'P 1'
#
loop_
_entity.id
_entity.type
_entity.pdbx_description
1 polymer ?
#
loop_
_entity_poly.entity_id
_entity_poly.type
_entity_poly.pdbx_seq_one_letter_code
_entity_poly.pdbx_strand_id
1 'polypeptide(L)'
;MGNNSRAIFSLFLVVALCAAILITPGIAHDEQPPPRSQFPPDFPIDVEKCWASLFNTQGCVFELLKSVFSGQFGNVGVACCKALSTIDANCWPHMFPLNPFFPPLLKDNCAHIVPNSPSK
;
A
#
# COMPACT_ATOMS: atom_id res chain seq x y z
N MET A 1 -0.72 23.08 41.97
CA MET A 1 -0.03 22.68 40.71
C MET A 1 -1.09 22.14 39.76
N GLY A 2 -1.53 22.93 38.77
CA GLY A 2 -2.74 22.66 37.99
C GLY A 2 -2.60 21.53 36.98
N ASN A 3 -3.69 20.82 36.66
CA ASN A 3 -3.73 19.74 35.66
C ASN A 3 -3.11 20.14 34.31
N ASN A 4 -3.21 21.41 33.93
CA ASN A 4 -2.62 21.95 32.70
C ASN A 4 -1.09 21.91 32.73
N SER A 5 -0.48 22.20 33.88
CA SER A 5 0.98 22.10 34.06
C SER A 5 1.46 20.65 34.01
N ARG A 6 0.66 19.70 34.51
CA ARG A 6 0.94 18.25 34.41
C ARG A 6 0.85 17.78 32.95
N ALA A 7 -0.16 18.21 32.21
CA ALA A 7 -0.34 17.86 30.80
C ALA A 7 0.78 18.42 29.91
N ILE A 8 1.19 19.67 30.16
CA ILE A 8 2.32 20.31 29.47
C ILE A 8 3.61 19.54 29.74
N PHE A 9 3.87 19.18 31.00
CA PHE A 9 5.07 18.40 31.36
C PHE A 9 5.06 17.00 30.72
N SER A 10 3.91 16.31 30.72
CA SER A 10 3.75 15.04 30.02
C SER A 10 3.98 15.15 28.52
N LEU A 11 3.46 16.21 27.88
CA LEU A 11 3.67 16.45 26.44
C LEU A 11 5.15 16.67 26.13
N PHE A 12 5.85 17.48 26.93
CA PHE A 12 7.28 17.70 26.78
C PHE A 12 8.09 16.40 26.96
N LEU A 13 7.74 15.56 27.94
CA LEU A 13 8.39 14.26 28.14
C LEU A 13 8.19 13.32 26.94
N VAL A 14 6.97 13.25 26.40
CA VAL A 14 6.67 12.42 25.22
C VAL A 14 7.45 12.88 24.00
N VAL A 15 7.50 14.20 23.75
CA VAL A 15 8.25 14.76 22.61
C VAL A 15 9.75 14.50 22.75
N ALA A 16 10.31 14.63 23.96
CA ALA A 16 11.72 14.34 24.21
C ALA A 16 12.08 12.85 24.00
N LEU A 17 11.20 11.94 24.43
CA LEU A 17 11.34 10.50 24.18
C LEU A 17 11.31 10.17 22.67
N CYS A 18 10.39 10.77 21.92
CA CYS A 18 10.29 10.57 20.47
C CYS A 18 11.53 11.08 19.73
N ALA A 19 12.10 12.21 20.13
CA ALA A 19 13.30 12.76 19.50
C ALA A 19 14.54 11.87 19.74
N ALA A 20 14.68 11.26 20.92
CA ALA A 20 15.78 10.34 21.21
C ALA A 20 15.75 9.07 20.33
N ILE A 21 14.56 8.56 20.01
CA ILE A 21 14.38 7.41 19.11
C ILE A 21 14.86 7.74 17.68
N LEU A 22 14.63 8.98 17.22
CA LEU A 22 15.04 9.42 15.88
C LEU A 22 16.56 9.69 15.75
N ILE A 23 17.26 9.93 16.85
CA ILE A 23 18.68 10.31 16.86
C ILE A 23 19.59 9.11 17.12
N THR A 24 19.06 7.93 17.44
CA THR A 24 19.91 6.74 17.59
C THR A 24 20.49 6.41 16.20
N PRO A 25 21.80 6.58 15.95
CA PRO A 25 22.39 5.97 14.77
C PRO A 25 22.16 4.48 14.95
N GLY A 26 21.43 3.86 14.03
CA GLY A 26 21.24 2.42 14.05
C GLY A 26 22.61 1.78 14.22
N ILE A 27 22.83 1.18 15.39
CA ILE A 27 23.97 0.32 15.63
C ILE A 27 23.90 -0.76 14.56
N ALA A 28 24.81 -0.68 13.60
CA ALA A 28 25.07 -1.74 12.64
C ALA A 28 25.55 -2.94 13.46
N HIS A 29 24.59 -3.75 13.93
CA HIS A 29 24.88 -5.09 14.40
C HIS A 29 25.04 -5.96 13.16
N ASP A 30 26.30 -6.31 12.94
CA ASP A 30 26.77 -7.46 12.20
C ASP A 30 25.84 -8.68 12.40
N GLU A 31 25.39 -9.20 11.26
CA GLU A 31 24.95 -10.57 10.95
C GLU A 31 24.15 -11.36 12.02
N GLN A 32 22.83 -11.21 11.98
CA GLN A 32 21.95 -12.37 12.14
C GLN A 32 20.91 -12.36 11.01
N PRO A 33 20.90 -13.37 10.11
CA PRO A 33 19.95 -13.39 9.01
C PRO A 33 18.54 -13.52 9.59
N PRO A 34 17.60 -12.61 9.23
CA PRO A 34 16.20 -12.80 9.59
C PRO A 34 15.72 -14.14 9.02
N PRO A 35 14.75 -14.84 9.66
CA PRO A 35 14.13 -16.00 9.07
C PRO A 35 13.70 -15.59 7.67
N ARG A 36 14.33 -16.16 6.64
CA ARG A 36 13.91 -15.97 5.25
C ARG A 36 12.47 -16.45 5.20
N SER A 37 11.52 -15.53 5.31
CA SER A 37 10.24 -15.67 4.66
C SER A 37 10.57 -16.15 3.25
N GLN A 38 10.04 -17.33 2.90
CA GLN A 38 10.25 -17.98 1.61
C GLN A 38 9.61 -17.13 0.51
N PHE A 39 10.19 -15.96 0.25
CA PHE A 39 10.01 -15.25 -0.99
C PHE A 39 11.05 -15.85 -1.95
N PRO A 40 10.61 -16.49 -3.05
CA PRO A 40 11.52 -17.11 -3.98
C PRO A 40 12.57 -16.09 -4.47
N PRO A 41 13.84 -16.50 -4.59
CA PRO A 41 14.94 -15.62 -4.94
C PRO A 41 14.98 -15.46 -6.46
N ASP A 42 13.99 -14.78 -7.04
CA ASP A 42 14.03 -14.25 -8.41
C ASP A 42 12.82 -13.34 -8.60
N PHE A 43 13.00 -12.04 -8.40
CA PHE A 43 12.03 -11.06 -8.91
C PHE A 43 12.72 -10.13 -9.90
N PRO A 44 12.92 -10.54 -11.17
CA PRO A 44 13.26 -9.63 -12.26
C PRO A 44 12.03 -8.79 -12.69
N ILE A 45 11.16 -8.43 -11.74
CA ILE A 45 9.94 -7.65 -11.98
C ILE A 45 10.12 -6.32 -11.25
N ASP A 46 10.21 -5.24 -12.02
CA ASP A 46 10.16 -3.88 -11.48
C ASP A 46 8.74 -3.60 -10.95
N VAL A 47 8.54 -3.83 -9.65
CA VAL A 47 7.24 -3.61 -8.99
C VAL A 47 6.76 -2.17 -9.20
N GLU A 48 7.67 -1.20 -9.26
CA GLU A 48 7.32 0.20 -9.59
C GLU A 48 6.60 0.31 -10.95
N LYS A 49 7.05 -0.43 -11.98
CA LYS A 49 6.38 -0.47 -13.29
C LYS A 49 4.99 -1.10 -13.20
N CYS A 50 4.79 -2.07 -12.30
CA CYS A 50 3.48 -2.66 -12.05
C CYS A 50 2.46 -1.66 -11.46
N TRP A 51 2.92 -0.71 -10.65
CA TRP A 51 2.07 0.34 -10.08
C TRP A 51 1.97 1.60 -10.96
N ALA A 52 2.81 1.75 -11.98
CA ALA A 52 2.90 2.96 -12.79
C ALA A 52 1.55 3.38 -13.41
N SER A 53 0.74 2.42 -13.88
CA SER A 53 -0.60 2.72 -14.41
C SER A 53 -1.50 3.44 -13.39
N LEU A 54 -1.44 3.01 -12.13
CA LEU A 54 -2.22 3.57 -11.03
C LEU A 54 -1.70 4.94 -10.61
N PHE A 55 -0.37 5.12 -10.54
CA PHE A 55 0.23 6.41 -10.19
C PHE A 55 0.04 7.48 -11.26
N ASN A 56 0.10 7.08 -12.54
CA ASN A 56 -0.16 7.98 -13.66
C ASN A 56 -1.64 8.39 -13.76
N THR A 57 -2.53 7.66 -13.10
CA THR A 57 -3.96 7.97 -13.04
C THR A 57 -4.25 8.74 -11.77
N GLN A 58 -4.42 10.06 -11.90
CA GLN A 58 -4.63 10.94 -10.76
C GLN A 58 -5.75 10.46 -9.84
N GLY A 59 -5.44 10.30 -8.55
CA GLY A 59 -6.40 9.89 -7.52
C GLY A 59 -6.71 8.40 -7.48
N CYS A 60 -6.29 7.58 -8.45
CA CYS A 60 -6.67 6.17 -8.52
C CYS A 60 -6.17 5.35 -7.31
N VAL A 61 -4.93 5.57 -6.88
CA VAL A 61 -4.41 4.93 -5.66
C VAL A 61 -5.22 5.31 -4.42
N PHE A 62 -5.66 6.57 -4.33
CA PHE A 62 -6.46 7.04 -3.20
C PHE A 62 -7.89 6.47 -3.24
N GLU A 63 -8.50 6.36 -4.43
CA GLU A 63 -9.79 5.70 -4.63
C GLU A 63 -9.73 4.22 -4.24
N LEU A 64 -8.67 3.53 -4.63
CA LEU A 64 -8.40 2.15 -4.25
C LEU A 64 -8.29 2.00 -2.75
N LEU A 65 -7.41 2.77 -2.09
CA LEU A 65 -7.24 2.74 -0.64
C LEU A 65 -8.56 3.02 0.08
N LYS A 66 -9.29 4.06 -0.34
CA LYS A 66 -10.60 4.39 0.22
C LYS A 66 -11.60 3.24 0.04
N SER A 67 -11.60 2.57 -1.10
CA SER A 67 -12.46 1.43 -1.37
C SER A 67 -12.10 0.23 -0.48
N VAL A 68 -10.81 -0.02 -0.25
CA VAL A 68 -10.34 -1.05 0.70
C VAL A 68 -10.82 -0.75 2.11
N PHE A 69 -10.57 0.46 2.61
CA PHE A 69 -10.91 0.83 3.98
C PHE A 69 -12.42 0.94 4.23
N SER A 70 -13.21 1.27 3.20
CA SER A 70 -14.67 1.31 3.30
C SER A 70 -15.34 -0.02 2.97
N GLY A 71 -14.62 -0.96 2.34
CA GLY A 71 -15.18 -2.18 1.74
C GLY A 71 -16.08 -1.92 0.52
N GLN A 72 -16.10 -0.70 -0.02
CA GLN A 72 -16.99 -0.29 -1.12
C GLN A 72 -16.22 -0.09 -2.43
N PHE A 73 -15.97 -1.19 -3.13
CA PHE A 73 -15.24 -1.20 -4.40
C PHE A 73 -16.05 -0.66 -5.61
N GLY A 74 -17.36 -0.53 -5.47
CA GLY A 74 -18.21 0.10 -6.50
C GLY A 74 -18.01 1.61 -6.65
N ASN A 75 -17.24 2.25 -5.75
CA ASN A 75 -16.94 3.68 -5.80
C ASN A 75 -15.66 4.01 -6.60
N VAL A 76 -14.96 3.00 -7.11
CA VAL A 76 -13.77 3.21 -7.96
C VAL A 76 -14.22 3.80 -9.30
N GLY A 77 -13.64 4.94 -9.67
CA GLY A 77 -14.03 5.65 -10.88
C GLY A 77 -13.63 4.91 -12.17
N VAL A 78 -14.32 5.22 -13.27
CA VAL A 78 -14.07 4.63 -14.60
C VAL A 78 -12.60 4.78 -15.02
N ALA A 79 -11.99 5.94 -14.76
CA ALA A 79 -10.59 6.19 -15.10
C ALA A 79 -9.64 5.28 -14.32
N CYS A 80 -9.90 5.07 -13.03
CA CYS A 80 -9.10 4.18 -12.20
C CYS A 80 -9.31 2.70 -12.58
N CYS A 81 -10.54 2.29 -12.89
CA CYS A 81 -10.83 0.97 -13.42
C CYS A 81 -10.15 0.70 -14.77
N LYS A 82 -10.07 1.71 -15.64
CA LYS A 82 -9.30 1.62 -16.87
C LYS A 82 -7.80 1.42 -16.58
N ALA A 83 -7.25 2.16 -15.63
CA ALA A 83 -5.84 2.00 -15.22
C ALA A 83 -5.55 0.60 -14.64
N LEU A 84 -6.47 0.07 -13.82
CA LEU A 84 -6.38 -1.30 -13.31
C LEU A 84 -6.40 -2.34 -14.43
N SER A 85 -7.19 -2.12 -15.48
CA SER A 85 -7.30 -3.05 -16.61
C SER A 85 -6.02 -3.16 -17.45
N THR A 86 -5.11 -2.17 -17.37
CA THR A 86 -3.84 -2.18 -18.09
C THR A 86 -2.68 -2.76 -17.28
N ILE A 87 -2.92 -3.20 -16.04
CA ILE A 87 -1.91 -3.88 -15.22
C ILE A 87 -1.66 -5.28 -15.78
N ASP A 88 -0.39 -5.61 -16.01
CA ASP A 88 0.02 -6.93 -16.50
C ASP A 88 -0.38 -8.06 -15.53
N ALA A 89 -0.78 -9.21 -16.05
CA ALA A 89 -1.20 -10.35 -15.24
C ALA A 89 -0.09 -10.81 -14.26
N ASN A 90 1.18 -10.72 -14.69
CA ASN A 90 2.33 -11.10 -13.88
C ASN A 90 2.56 -10.14 -12.71
N CYS A 91 2.03 -8.91 -12.75
CA CYS A 91 2.20 -7.94 -11.69
C CYS A 91 1.37 -8.26 -10.43
N TRP A 92 0.20 -8.88 -10.59
CA TRP A 92 -0.74 -9.08 -9.49
C TRP A 92 -0.19 -9.89 -8.30
N PRO A 93 0.51 -11.03 -8.50
CA PRO A 93 1.14 -11.77 -7.41
C PRO A 93 2.21 -10.96 -6.65
N HIS A 94 2.88 -10.02 -7.32
CA HIS A 94 3.94 -9.20 -6.71
C HIS A 94 3.40 -7.95 -6.01
N MET A 95 2.28 -7.39 -6.49
CA MET A 95 1.61 -6.26 -5.84
C MET A 95 0.88 -6.69 -4.56
N PHE A 96 0.34 -7.92 -4.52
CA PHE A 96 -0.46 -8.44 -3.41
C PHE A 96 0.00 -9.83 -2.94
N PRO A 97 1.25 -9.99 -2.48
CA PRO A 97 1.80 -11.30 -2.11
C PRO A 97 1.09 -11.92 -0.89
N LEU A 98 0.51 -11.11 -0.02
CA LEU A 98 -0.16 -11.55 1.22
C LEU A 98 -1.69 -11.60 1.10
N ASN A 99 -2.27 -11.21 -0.04
CA ASN A 99 -3.72 -11.16 -0.19
C ASN A 99 -4.18 -11.57 -1.60
N PRO A 100 -4.42 -12.88 -1.82
CA PRO A 100 -4.83 -13.41 -3.12
C PRO A 100 -6.27 -13.06 -3.52
N PHE A 101 -7.11 -12.58 -2.58
CA PHE A 101 -8.51 -12.25 -2.83
C PHE A 101 -8.72 -10.82 -3.36
N PHE A 102 -7.73 -9.95 -3.15
CA PHE A 102 -7.84 -8.55 -3.54
C PHE A 102 -7.88 -8.31 -5.06
N PRO A 103 -7.04 -8.99 -5.88
CA PRO A 103 -7.07 -8.82 -7.33
C PRO A 103 -8.42 -9.19 -7.98
N PRO A 104 -9.03 -10.36 -7.67
CA PRO A 104 -10.34 -10.71 -8.20
C PRO A 104 -11.42 -9.69 -7.85
N LEU A 105 -11.47 -9.24 -6.58
CA LEU A 105 -12.47 -8.26 -6.13
C LEU A 105 -12.39 -6.95 -6.93
N LEU A 106 -11.18 -6.44 -7.19
CA LEU A 106 -11.01 -5.23 -8.01
C LEU A 106 -11.45 -5.45 -9.46
N LYS A 107 -11.08 -6.59 -10.03
CA LYS A 107 -11.44 -6.94 -11.41
C LYS A 107 -12.95 -7.01 -11.60
N ASP A 108 -13.65 -7.67 -10.68
CA ASP A 108 -15.10 -7.86 -10.75
C ASP A 108 -15.84 -6.51 -10.63
N ASN A 109 -15.42 -5.66 -9.68
CA ASN A 109 -16.04 -4.34 -9.52
C ASN A 109 -15.83 -3.44 -10.75
N CYS A 110 -14.66 -3.52 -11.38
CA CYS A 110 -14.37 -2.75 -12.59
C CYS A 110 -15.01 -3.30 -13.86
N ALA A 111 -15.30 -4.61 -13.93
CA ALA A 111 -15.96 -5.23 -15.07
C ALA A 111 -17.38 -4.67 -15.31
N HIS A 112 -18.08 -4.27 -14.25
CA HIS A 112 -19.39 -3.62 -14.36
C HIS A 112 -19.34 -2.16 -14.84
N ILE A 113 -18.18 -1.52 -14.73
CA ILE A 113 -17.99 -0.08 -14.94
C ILE A 113 -17.43 0.22 -16.34
N VAL A 114 -16.65 -0.70 -16.91
CA VAL A 114 -16.06 -0.57 -18.25
C VAL A 114 -16.91 -1.37 -19.24
N PRO A 115 -17.75 -0.74 -20.09
CA PRO A 115 -18.73 -1.47 -20.90
C PRO A 115 -18.13 -2.38 -21.98
N ASN A 116 -16.80 -2.38 -22.19
CA ASN A 116 -16.13 -3.16 -23.23
C ASN A 116 -14.62 -3.34 -22.94
N SER A 117 -14.24 -4.13 -21.93
CA SER A 117 -12.87 -4.70 -21.94
C SER A 117 -12.88 -5.96 -22.80
N PRO A 118 -12.14 -6.03 -23.93
CA PRO A 118 -12.03 -7.27 -24.67
C PRO A 118 -11.22 -8.24 -23.81
N SER A 119 -11.83 -9.38 -23.48
CA SER A 119 -11.11 -10.54 -22.95
C SER A 119 -10.07 -10.94 -23.99
N LYS A 120 -8.78 -10.78 -23.66
CA LYS A 120 -7.68 -11.38 -24.39
C LYS A 120 -6.73 -12.03 -23.42
#